data_AF-A0A1H3NS30-F1
#
_entry.id   AF-A0A1H3NS30-F1
#
_cell.length_a   1.000
_cell.length_b   1.000
_cell.length_c   1.000
_cell.angle_alpha   90.00
_cell.angle_beta   90.00
_cell.angle_gamma   90.00
#
_symmetry.space_group_name_H-M   'P 1'
#
loop_
_entity.id
_entity.type
_entity.pdbx_description
1 polymer ?
#
loop_
_entity_poly.entity_id
_entity_poly.type
_entity_poly.pdbx_seq_one_letter_code
_entity_poly.pdbx_strand_id
1 'polypeptide(L)'
;MRFKTMLTALTGLLAAGVLSAAPAQAATNAKIDAPGGSAVNLRGGPGTQYGVTGSANSGSWVTIVCTTKSEPVSGKWGSSTIWDKLSNGSWVADAFVYTGVSGAVEPECPATGRRPAGDDYPYKNGDVNLADRWAMYIRQCTSFVAWRMEQVNGYFHNNMWRNGIAGHWGNAYEWNDNAIKLGYPVDHTPRAGAIAQFEPGVSGASSAGHVAYISAVNGSTVTIEEYNWSAYRYTTRQIPANSISNVIHFAAGT
;
A
#
# COMPACT_ATOMS: atom_id res chain seq x y z
N MET A 1 66.86 19.46 -23.75
CA MET A 1 65.86 18.50 -24.28
C MET A 1 64.49 18.95 -23.77
N ARG A 2 63.59 19.36 -24.68
CA ARG A 2 62.28 19.96 -24.35
C ARG A 2 61.27 18.84 -24.10
N PHE A 3 60.67 18.76 -22.92
CA PHE A 3 59.44 17.98 -22.69
C PHE A 3 58.25 18.92 -22.65
N LYS A 4 57.42 18.87 -23.70
CA LYS A 4 56.09 19.49 -23.75
C LYS A 4 55.10 18.49 -23.14
N THR A 5 54.49 18.83 -22.00
CA THR A 5 53.33 18.09 -21.50
C THR A 5 52.08 18.85 -21.97
N MET A 6 51.35 18.28 -22.92
CA MET A 6 50.02 18.72 -23.31
C MET A 6 49.04 18.40 -22.17
N LEU A 7 48.36 19.41 -21.65
CA LEU A 7 47.23 19.25 -20.75
C LEU A 7 45.95 19.31 -21.58
N THR A 8 45.32 18.17 -21.81
CA THR A 8 43.97 18.08 -22.37
C THR A 8 43.07 17.53 -21.27
N ALA A 9 42.16 18.34 -20.75
CA ALA A 9 41.12 17.85 -19.85
C ALA A 9 39.79 18.54 -20.19
N LEU A 10 38.88 17.71 -20.67
CA LEU A 10 37.49 17.93 -21.06
C LEU A 10 36.74 18.96 -20.20
N THR A 11 36.16 19.96 -20.84
CA THR A 11 34.96 20.65 -20.34
C THR A 11 33.79 19.67 -20.34
N GLY A 12 33.42 19.15 -19.18
CA GLY A 12 32.18 18.39 -19.00
C GLY A 12 30.97 19.32 -19.11
N LEU A 13 30.17 19.15 -20.16
CA LEU A 13 28.82 19.72 -20.23
C LEU A 13 27.96 19.01 -19.18
N LEU A 14 27.55 19.72 -18.12
CA LEU A 14 26.40 19.29 -17.33
C LEU A 14 25.15 19.46 -18.21
N ALA A 15 24.68 18.36 -18.80
CA ALA A 15 23.32 18.30 -19.31
C ALA A 15 22.38 18.32 -18.10
N ALA A 16 21.87 19.51 -17.77
CA ALA A 16 20.74 19.66 -16.85
C ALA A 16 19.53 18.99 -17.51
N GLY A 17 19.31 17.72 -17.20
CA GLY A 17 18.12 16.99 -17.60
C GLY A 17 16.90 17.69 -17.02
N VAL A 18 16.13 18.34 -17.89
CA VAL A 18 14.86 18.94 -17.51
C VAL A 18 13.93 17.77 -17.17
N LEU A 19 13.69 17.54 -15.88
CA LEU A 19 12.64 16.64 -15.41
C LEU A 19 11.30 17.28 -15.80
N SER A 20 10.81 16.98 -17.00
CA SER A 20 9.44 17.30 -17.39
C SER A 20 8.51 16.44 -16.52
N ALA A 21 7.86 17.06 -15.53
CA ALA A 21 6.74 16.42 -14.85
C ALA A 21 5.71 16.00 -15.91
N ALA A 22 5.33 14.71 -15.91
CA ALA A 22 4.25 14.26 -16.77
C ALA A 22 3.00 15.12 -16.50
N PRO A 23 2.23 15.51 -17.54
CA PRO A 23 1.01 16.27 -17.32
C PRO A 23 0.11 15.47 -16.38
N ALA A 24 -0.41 16.13 -15.33
CA ALA A 24 -1.42 15.53 -14.47
C ALA A 24 -2.61 15.13 -15.34
N GLN A 25 -2.88 13.82 -15.44
CA GLN A 25 -4.02 13.31 -16.18
C GLN A 25 -5.30 13.88 -15.56
N ALA A 26 -6.18 14.41 -16.41
CA ALA A 26 -7.43 15.01 -15.95
C ALA A 26 -8.36 13.90 -15.45
N ALA A 27 -8.84 14.04 -14.21
CA ALA A 27 -9.78 13.11 -13.59
C ALA A 27 -11.07 12.94 -14.41
N THR A 28 -11.56 11.71 -14.51
CA THR A 28 -12.72 11.34 -15.31
C THR A 28 -14.03 11.50 -14.54
N ASN A 29 -14.98 12.27 -15.08
CA ASN A 29 -16.34 12.31 -14.56
C ASN A 29 -17.16 11.16 -15.15
N ALA A 30 -17.77 10.36 -14.29
CA ALA A 30 -18.56 9.21 -14.69
C ALA A 30 -19.87 9.12 -13.88
N LYS A 31 -20.83 8.38 -14.40
CA LYS A 31 -22.17 8.28 -13.82
C LYS A 31 -22.33 6.92 -13.14
N ILE A 32 -22.87 6.90 -11.92
CA ILE A 32 -23.26 5.64 -11.28
C ILE A 32 -24.43 5.02 -12.07
N ASP A 33 -24.28 3.76 -12.48
CA ASP A 33 -25.26 3.00 -13.25
C ASP A 33 -25.37 1.56 -12.71
N ALA A 34 -25.91 1.46 -11.50
CA ALA A 34 -26.07 0.18 -10.80
C ALA A 34 -27.22 -0.68 -11.38
N PRO A 35 -27.13 -2.02 -11.29
CA PRO A 35 -28.24 -2.91 -11.59
C PRO A 35 -29.53 -2.50 -10.87
N GLY A 36 -30.63 -2.37 -11.60
CA GLY A 36 -31.94 -2.03 -11.03
C GLY A 36 -32.08 -0.59 -10.52
N GLY A 37 -31.09 0.28 -10.70
CA GLY A 37 -31.17 1.69 -10.32
C GLY A 37 -30.97 1.98 -8.82
N SER A 38 -30.56 0.99 -8.03
CA SER A 38 -30.31 1.14 -6.59
C SER A 38 -29.06 1.98 -6.29
N ALA A 39 -28.98 2.51 -5.06
CA ALA A 39 -27.74 3.10 -4.56
C ALA A 39 -26.65 2.02 -4.37
N VAL A 40 -25.39 2.43 -4.53
CA VAL A 40 -24.22 1.57 -4.36
C VAL A 40 -23.39 1.99 -3.16
N ASN A 41 -22.70 1.03 -2.56
CA ASN A 41 -21.81 1.28 -1.45
C ASN A 41 -20.50 1.90 -1.94
N LEU A 42 -20.12 3.01 -1.31
CA LEU A 42 -18.77 3.56 -1.39
C LEU A 42 -17.93 2.97 -0.25
N ARG A 43 -16.70 2.58 -0.54
CA ARG A 43 -15.86 1.77 0.36
C ARG A 43 -14.56 2.48 0.72
N GLY A 44 -13.97 2.09 1.84
CA GLY A 44 -12.68 2.63 2.30
C GLY A 44 -11.47 2.15 1.49
N GLY A 45 -11.64 1.20 0.58
CA GLY A 45 -10.60 0.64 -0.26
C GLY A 45 -11.15 -0.19 -1.41
N PRO A 46 -10.27 -0.69 -2.29
CA PRO A 46 -10.65 -1.41 -3.51
C PRO A 46 -11.02 -2.86 -3.20
N GLY A 47 -12.26 -3.12 -2.79
CA GLY A 47 -12.73 -4.47 -2.47
C GLY A 47 -13.94 -4.49 -1.56
N THR A 48 -14.74 -5.55 -1.58
CA THR A 48 -15.94 -5.65 -0.75
C THR A 48 -15.65 -5.93 0.72
N GLN A 49 -14.44 -6.41 1.01
CA GLN A 49 -13.93 -6.57 2.37
C GLN A 49 -13.72 -5.25 3.11
N TYR A 50 -13.56 -4.14 2.38
CA TYR A 50 -13.43 -2.83 2.98
C TYR A 50 -14.78 -2.31 3.47
N GLY A 51 -14.77 -1.71 4.66
CA GLY A 51 -15.95 -1.10 5.26
C GLY A 51 -16.61 -0.06 4.35
N VAL A 52 -17.94 0.03 4.45
CA VAL A 52 -18.73 1.04 3.74
C VAL A 52 -18.50 2.40 4.39
N THR A 53 -18.11 3.38 3.59
CA THR A 53 -17.84 4.77 4.01
C THR A 53 -18.95 5.74 3.59
N GLY A 54 -19.85 5.28 2.72
CA GLY A 54 -20.99 6.05 2.25
C GLY A 54 -21.75 5.30 1.16
N SER A 55 -22.63 6.01 0.45
CA SER A 55 -23.34 5.49 -0.71
C SER A 55 -23.46 6.54 -1.82
N ALA A 56 -23.65 6.06 -3.05
CA ALA A 56 -23.94 6.90 -4.21
C ALA A 56 -25.19 6.38 -4.92
N ASN A 57 -26.15 7.25 -5.19
CA ASN A 57 -27.38 6.88 -5.88
C ASN A 57 -27.09 6.58 -7.35
N SER A 58 -27.76 5.59 -7.93
CA SER A 58 -27.75 5.43 -9.39
C SER A 58 -28.26 6.71 -10.04
N GLY A 59 -27.59 7.13 -11.12
CA GLY A 59 -27.86 8.42 -11.75
C GLY A 59 -26.94 9.55 -11.31
N SER A 60 -26.30 9.45 -10.14
CA SER A 60 -25.38 10.47 -9.63
C SER A 60 -24.05 10.48 -10.38
N TRP A 61 -23.38 11.63 -10.38
CA TRP A 61 -22.05 11.81 -10.95
C TRP A 61 -20.98 11.66 -9.88
N VAL A 62 -19.88 11.02 -10.26
CA VAL A 62 -18.66 10.88 -9.46
C VAL A 62 -17.45 11.25 -10.31
N THR A 63 -16.35 11.60 -9.66
CA THR A 63 -15.07 11.90 -10.32
C THR A 63 -14.06 10.83 -9.93
N ILE A 64 -13.61 10.04 -10.90
CA ILE A 64 -12.60 9.00 -10.77
C ILE A 64 -11.22 9.65 -10.90
N VAL A 65 -10.32 9.36 -9.97
CA VAL A 65 -8.96 9.96 -9.93
C VAL A 65 -7.84 8.97 -10.21
N CYS A 66 -8.10 7.68 -9.99
CA CYS A 66 -7.22 6.56 -10.35
C CYS A 66 -7.99 5.25 -10.20
N THR A 67 -7.45 4.17 -10.77
CA THR A 67 -8.04 2.84 -10.68
C THR A 67 -7.11 1.84 -9.99
N THR A 68 -7.63 0.67 -9.63
CA THR A 68 -6.81 -0.49 -9.30
C THR A 68 -7.55 -1.77 -9.63
N LYS A 69 -6.83 -2.86 -9.87
CA LYS A 69 -7.45 -4.18 -10.02
C LYS A 69 -7.50 -4.91 -8.68
N SER A 70 -8.68 -5.39 -8.32
CA SER A 70 -8.93 -6.11 -7.08
C SER A 70 -10.06 -7.14 -7.27
N GLU A 71 -10.77 -7.48 -6.19
CA GLU A 71 -11.86 -8.43 -6.16
C GLU A 71 -12.87 -8.17 -7.28
N PRO A 72 -13.26 -9.18 -8.07
CA PRO A 72 -14.26 -9.01 -9.12
C PRO A 72 -15.63 -8.72 -8.52
N VAL A 73 -16.31 -7.71 -9.07
CA VAL A 73 -17.70 -7.38 -8.73
C VAL A 73 -18.55 -7.50 -9.99
N SER A 74 -19.70 -8.15 -9.86
CA SER A 74 -20.69 -8.26 -10.93
C SER A 74 -21.67 -7.09 -10.89
N GLY A 75 -21.84 -6.43 -12.03
CA GLY A 75 -22.76 -5.32 -12.21
C GLY A 75 -23.57 -5.46 -13.49
N LYS A 76 -24.13 -4.34 -13.95
CA LYS A 76 -25.13 -4.29 -15.02
C LYS A 76 -24.58 -4.78 -16.36
N TRP A 77 -23.29 -4.57 -16.58
CA TRP A 77 -22.59 -4.82 -17.84
C TRP A 77 -21.66 -6.03 -17.79
N GLY A 78 -21.73 -6.83 -16.73
CA GLY A 78 -20.85 -7.98 -16.49
C GLY A 78 -19.99 -7.81 -15.24
N SER A 79 -18.97 -8.66 -15.12
CA SER A 79 -18.03 -8.64 -14.01
C SER A 79 -16.81 -7.79 -14.36
N SER A 80 -16.39 -6.93 -13.44
CA SER A 80 -15.17 -6.11 -13.55
C SER A 80 -14.29 -6.32 -12.33
N THR A 81 -12.97 -6.40 -12.55
CA THR A 81 -11.97 -6.40 -11.47
C THR A 81 -11.50 -4.99 -11.13
N ILE A 82 -11.97 -3.97 -11.85
CA ILE A 82 -11.53 -2.60 -11.67
C ILE A 82 -12.29 -1.97 -10.50
N TRP A 83 -11.56 -1.25 -9.68
CA TRP A 83 -12.07 -0.43 -8.60
C TRP A 83 -11.61 1.00 -8.82
N ASP A 84 -12.57 1.91 -8.78
CA ASP A 84 -12.37 3.33 -9.02
C ASP A 84 -12.19 4.06 -7.70
N LYS A 85 -11.06 4.77 -7.57
CA LYS A 85 -10.87 5.72 -6.49
C LYS A 85 -11.53 7.04 -6.88
N LEU A 86 -12.40 7.54 -6.02
CA LEU A 86 -13.11 8.79 -6.23
C LEU A 86 -12.33 9.97 -5.64
N SER A 87 -12.61 11.17 -6.13
CA SER A 87 -11.96 12.43 -5.67
C SER A 87 -12.19 12.72 -4.18
N ASN A 88 -13.24 12.17 -3.57
CA ASN A 88 -13.52 12.26 -2.14
C ASN A 88 -12.74 11.21 -1.30
N GLY A 89 -11.91 10.37 -1.93
CA GLY A 89 -11.09 9.34 -1.29
C GLY A 89 -11.77 7.98 -1.11
N SER A 90 -13.08 7.88 -1.35
CA SER A 90 -13.81 6.60 -1.32
C SER A 90 -13.59 5.79 -2.61
N TRP A 91 -13.96 4.52 -2.55
CA TRP A 91 -13.83 3.58 -3.67
C TRP A 91 -15.19 3.03 -4.09
N VAL A 92 -15.37 2.81 -5.39
CA VAL A 92 -16.54 2.13 -5.95
C VAL A 92 -16.09 1.07 -6.95
N ALA A 93 -16.84 -0.02 -7.06
CA ALA A 93 -16.57 -1.01 -8.09
C ALA A 93 -16.95 -0.43 -9.47
N ASP A 94 -16.04 -0.54 -10.44
CA ASP A 94 -16.24 -0.06 -11.81
C ASP A 94 -17.47 -0.71 -12.48
N ALA A 95 -17.82 -1.94 -12.07
CA ALA A 95 -19.04 -2.63 -12.50
C ALA A 95 -20.35 -1.86 -12.22
N PHE A 96 -20.31 -0.82 -11.36
CA PHE A 96 -21.43 0.06 -11.04
C PHE A 96 -21.30 1.46 -11.61
N VAL A 97 -20.27 1.73 -12.42
CA VAL A 97 -19.98 3.03 -12.99
C VAL A 97 -20.03 2.94 -14.51
N TYR A 98 -20.80 3.83 -15.14
CA TYR A 98 -20.82 3.96 -16.57
C TYR A 98 -19.77 4.97 -17.01
N THR A 99 -18.68 4.44 -17.58
CA THR A 99 -17.55 5.20 -18.12
C THR A 99 -17.51 5.21 -19.65
N GLY A 100 -18.30 4.34 -20.30
CA GLY A 100 -18.34 4.18 -21.77
C GLY A 100 -17.33 3.18 -22.32
N VAL A 101 -16.45 2.61 -21.49
CA VAL A 101 -15.48 1.57 -21.86
C VAL A 101 -15.49 0.43 -20.82
N SER A 102 -14.96 -0.74 -21.18
CA SER A 102 -14.86 -1.89 -20.26
C SER A 102 -13.51 -1.98 -19.53
N GLY A 103 -12.55 -1.15 -19.91
CA GLY A 103 -11.23 -1.06 -19.27
C GLY A 103 -11.12 0.14 -18.33
N ALA A 104 -10.00 0.24 -17.64
CA ALA A 104 -9.73 1.35 -16.73
C ALA A 104 -9.70 2.69 -17.49
N VAL A 105 -10.46 3.67 -17.02
CA VAL A 105 -10.46 5.03 -17.57
C VAL A 105 -9.39 5.94 -16.97
N GLU A 106 -8.85 5.56 -15.82
CA GLU A 106 -7.74 6.25 -15.16
C GLU A 106 -6.58 5.28 -14.90
N PRO A 107 -5.34 5.78 -14.79
CA PRO A 107 -4.18 4.95 -14.48
C PRO A 107 -4.29 4.29 -13.10
N GLU A 108 -3.47 3.27 -12.88
CA GLU A 108 -3.30 2.62 -11.58
C GLU A 108 -2.97 3.67 -10.51
N CYS A 109 -3.61 3.57 -9.34
CA CYS A 109 -3.35 4.46 -8.23
C CYS A 109 -1.88 4.37 -7.81
N PRO A 110 -1.11 5.47 -7.91
CA PRO A 110 0.29 5.43 -7.55
C PRO A 110 0.44 5.27 -6.04
N ALA A 111 1.59 4.73 -5.63
CA ALA A 111 2.02 4.90 -4.25
C ALA A 111 2.04 6.40 -3.90
N THR A 112 1.66 6.74 -2.67
CA THR A 112 1.59 8.14 -2.22
C THR A 112 2.98 8.78 -2.12
N GLY A 113 4.04 7.96 -2.10
CA GLY A 113 5.42 8.38 -1.86
C GLY A 113 5.68 8.85 -0.42
N ARG A 114 4.64 8.87 0.45
CA ARG A 114 4.77 9.28 1.84
C ARG A 114 5.66 8.29 2.59
N ARG A 115 6.66 8.79 3.30
CA ARG A 115 7.47 8.04 4.27
C ARG A 115 7.12 8.54 5.67
N PRO A 116 6.03 8.04 6.25
CA PRO A 116 5.60 8.50 7.57
C PRO A 116 6.60 8.05 8.64
N ALA A 117 6.71 8.84 9.71
CA ALA A 117 7.57 8.55 10.85
C ALA A 117 6.93 9.06 12.14
N GLY A 118 7.24 8.42 13.27
CA GLY A 118 6.72 8.80 14.59
C GLY A 118 5.34 8.19 14.91
N ASP A 119 4.87 8.38 16.14
CA ASP A 119 3.58 7.82 16.59
C ASP A 119 2.36 8.66 16.15
N ASP A 120 2.01 8.52 14.87
CA ASP A 120 0.79 9.04 14.26
C ASP A 120 -0.32 7.98 14.11
N TYR A 121 -0.19 6.85 14.80
CA TYR A 121 -1.12 5.74 14.70
C TYR A 121 -2.50 6.13 15.27
N PRO A 122 -3.59 6.08 14.47
CA PRO A 122 -4.88 6.63 14.86
C PRO A 122 -5.51 5.90 16.06
N TYR A 123 -5.14 4.64 16.29
CA TYR A 123 -5.69 3.81 17.37
C TYR A 123 -4.73 3.64 18.56
N LYS A 124 -3.75 4.55 18.73
CA LYS A 124 -2.74 4.46 19.81
C LYS A 124 -3.31 4.39 21.24
N ASN A 125 -4.51 4.91 21.43
CA ASN A 125 -5.24 4.91 22.71
C ASN A 125 -6.45 3.95 22.74
N GLY A 126 -6.63 3.12 21.71
CA GLY A 126 -7.78 2.22 21.64
C GLY A 126 -7.65 0.97 22.52
N ASP A 127 -8.78 0.29 22.71
CA ASP A 127 -8.90 -1.01 23.37
C ASP A 127 -8.23 -2.13 22.56
N VAL A 128 -7.20 -2.74 23.13
CA VAL A 128 -6.36 -3.78 22.51
C VAL A 128 -7.13 -5.04 22.08
N ASN A 129 -8.36 -5.23 22.54
CA ASN A 129 -9.22 -6.35 22.17
C ASN A 129 -10.10 -6.08 20.93
N LEU A 130 -10.06 -4.86 20.38
CA LEU A 130 -10.83 -4.50 19.20
C LEU A 130 -10.00 -4.63 17.92
N ALA A 131 -10.66 -5.06 16.85
CA ALA A 131 -10.09 -4.98 15.50
C ALA A 131 -10.34 -3.59 14.89
N ASP A 132 -9.36 -3.05 14.19
CA ASP A 132 -9.51 -1.84 13.37
C ASP A 132 -10.17 -2.13 12.01
N ARG A 133 -10.24 -1.07 11.20
CA ARG A 133 -10.75 -1.11 9.82
C ARG A 133 -9.92 -1.94 8.84
N TRP A 134 -8.72 -2.37 9.22
CA TRP A 134 -7.94 -3.33 8.43
C TRP A 134 -8.23 -4.77 8.85
N ALA A 135 -9.15 -4.98 9.80
CA ALA A 135 -9.44 -6.27 10.43
C ALA A 135 -8.22 -6.86 11.16
N MET A 136 -7.47 -6.00 11.85
CA MET A 136 -6.34 -6.38 12.70
C MET A 136 -6.53 -5.83 14.12
N TYR A 137 -6.12 -6.58 15.14
CA TYR A 137 -6.22 -6.11 16.53
C TYR A 137 -5.38 -4.86 16.74
N ILE A 138 -5.99 -3.83 17.32
CA ILE A 138 -5.34 -2.53 17.44
C ILE A 138 -4.17 -2.56 18.41
N ARG A 139 -3.19 -1.69 18.15
CA ARG A 139 -1.93 -1.57 18.90
C ARG A 139 -1.06 -2.83 18.84
N GLN A 140 -1.37 -3.79 17.95
CA GLN A 140 -0.49 -4.88 17.56
C GLN A 140 0.47 -4.45 16.44
N CYS A 141 1.53 -5.23 16.25
CA CYS A 141 2.52 -4.99 15.20
C CYS A 141 1.89 -5.01 13.80
N THR A 142 1.04 -6.00 13.53
CA THR A 142 0.34 -6.17 12.25
C THR A 142 -0.54 -4.96 11.90
N SER A 143 -1.38 -4.53 12.83
CA SER A 143 -2.25 -3.36 12.67
C SER A 143 -1.46 -2.07 12.41
N PHE A 144 -0.37 -1.83 13.14
CA PHE A 144 0.46 -0.65 12.90
C PHE A 144 1.16 -0.69 11.53
N VAL A 145 1.66 -1.85 11.11
CA VAL A 145 2.27 -1.99 9.79
C VAL A 145 1.22 -1.85 8.69
N ALA A 146 -0.01 -2.33 8.88
CA ALA A 146 -1.14 -2.08 7.97
C ALA A 146 -1.39 -0.58 7.78
N TRP A 147 -1.42 0.19 8.89
CA TRP A 147 -1.50 1.65 8.84
C TRP A 147 -0.36 2.27 8.02
N ARG A 148 0.89 1.86 8.29
CA ARG A 148 2.07 2.35 7.55
C ARG A 148 1.97 2.03 6.06
N MET A 149 1.57 0.81 5.70
CA MET A 149 1.46 0.39 4.31
C MET A 149 0.38 1.17 3.56
N GLU A 150 -0.76 1.43 4.21
CA GLU A 150 -1.80 2.27 3.63
C GLU A 150 -1.35 3.73 3.50
N GLN A 151 -0.59 4.28 4.44
CA GLN A 151 -0.04 5.63 4.27
C GLN A 151 0.90 5.72 3.06
N VAL A 152 1.68 4.67 2.78
CA VAL A 152 2.64 4.59 1.67
C VAL A 152 1.94 4.32 0.33
N ASN A 153 0.89 3.51 0.30
CA ASN A 153 0.30 2.97 -0.93
C ASN A 153 -1.16 3.35 -1.17
N GLY A 154 -1.84 3.95 -0.19
CA GLY A 154 -3.21 4.44 -0.29
C GLY A 154 -4.30 3.41 0.00
N TYR A 155 -3.96 2.13 0.17
CA TYR A 155 -4.85 1.08 0.64
C TYR A 155 -4.06 -0.10 1.22
N PHE A 156 -4.68 -0.82 2.16
CA PHE A 156 -4.21 -2.08 2.73
C PHE A 156 -5.41 -2.74 3.43
N HIS A 157 -5.45 -4.08 3.54
CA HIS A 157 -6.43 -4.77 4.38
C HIS A 157 -5.93 -6.17 4.74
N ASN A 158 -6.35 -6.73 5.88
CA ASN A 158 -5.93 -8.08 6.29
C ASN A 158 -6.39 -9.15 5.28
N ASN A 159 -7.60 -8.99 4.73
CA ASN A 159 -8.07 -9.73 3.56
C ASN A 159 -7.71 -8.97 2.28
N MET A 160 -6.88 -9.57 1.43
CA MET A 160 -6.38 -8.97 0.19
C MET A 160 -6.90 -9.72 -1.03
N TRP A 161 -6.95 -9.00 -2.15
CA TRP A 161 -7.06 -9.57 -3.48
C TRP A 161 -5.96 -8.98 -4.36
N ARG A 162 -5.17 -9.81 -5.01
CA ARG A 162 -4.12 -9.37 -5.94
C ARG A 162 -3.87 -10.44 -6.98
N ASN A 163 -3.67 -10.05 -8.24
CA ASN A 163 -3.38 -10.98 -9.36
C ASN A 163 -4.41 -12.11 -9.51
N GLY A 164 -5.68 -11.83 -9.21
CA GLY A 164 -6.76 -12.84 -9.24
C GLY A 164 -6.73 -13.84 -8.07
N ILE A 165 -5.92 -13.59 -7.05
CA ILE A 165 -5.73 -14.46 -5.89
C ILE A 165 -6.25 -13.75 -4.64
N ALA A 166 -7.12 -14.44 -3.90
CA ALA A 166 -7.50 -14.05 -2.54
C ALA A 166 -6.40 -14.45 -1.54
N GLY A 167 -6.05 -13.54 -0.63
CA GLY A 167 -5.06 -13.75 0.42
C GLY A 167 -5.51 -13.19 1.76
N HIS A 168 -4.88 -13.65 2.82
CA HIS A 168 -5.11 -13.21 4.19
C HIS A 168 -3.74 -13.07 4.86
N TRP A 169 -3.42 -11.90 5.45
CA TRP A 169 -2.09 -11.67 6.04
C TRP A 169 -1.89 -12.43 7.35
N GLY A 170 -2.88 -12.41 8.24
CA GLY A 170 -2.87 -13.18 9.48
C GLY A 170 -1.82 -12.70 10.50
N ASN A 171 -1.24 -13.66 11.22
CA ASN A 171 -0.17 -13.41 12.19
C ASN A 171 1.13 -13.00 11.49
N ALA A 172 2.01 -12.28 12.19
CA ALA A 172 3.21 -11.71 11.61
C ALA A 172 4.15 -12.74 10.93
N TYR A 173 4.25 -13.95 11.49
CA TYR A 173 5.05 -15.02 10.87
C TYR A 173 4.51 -15.47 9.50
N GLU A 174 3.22 -15.29 9.22
CA GLU A 174 2.59 -15.74 7.97
C GLU A 174 2.78 -14.73 6.83
N TRP A 175 3.29 -13.53 7.11
CA TRP A 175 3.28 -12.42 6.16
C TRP A 175 4.19 -12.64 4.96
N ASN A 176 5.34 -13.27 5.11
CA ASN A 176 6.24 -13.58 3.99
C ASN A 176 5.60 -14.58 3.02
N ASP A 177 5.05 -15.68 3.51
CA ASP A 177 4.40 -16.70 2.69
C ASP A 177 3.18 -16.14 1.96
N ASN A 178 2.35 -15.37 2.68
CA ASN A 178 1.19 -14.71 2.10
C ASN A 178 1.58 -13.60 1.10
N ALA A 179 2.68 -12.89 1.35
CA ALA A 179 3.22 -11.93 0.40
C ALA A 179 3.63 -12.60 -0.92
N ILE A 180 4.36 -13.71 -0.85
CA ILE A 180 4.77 -14.49 -2.02
C ILE A 180 3.53 -14.99 -2.77
N LYS A 181 2.54 -15.54 -2.06
CA LYS A 181 1.27 -16.01 -2.65
C LYS A 181 0.53 -14.91 -3.41
N LEU A 182 0.54 -13.68 -2.88
CA LEU A 182 -0.05 -12.49 -3.50
C LEU A 182 0.85 -11.86 -4.59
N GLY A 183 2.04 -12.43 -4.82
CA GLY A 183 3.01 -11.99 -5.83
C GLY A 183 3.79 -10.74 -5.46
N TYR A 184 3.92 -10.43 -4.16
CA TYR A 184 4.83 -9.38 -3.70
C TYR A 184 6.27 -9.89 -3.67
N PRO A 185 7.27 -9.07 -4.02
CA PRO A 185 8.66 -9.43 -3.85
C PRO A 185 8.99 -9.60 -2.36
N VAL A 186 9.64 -10.71 -2.04
CA VAL A 186 10.19 -11.00 -0.71
C VAL A 186 11.64 -11.39 -0.88
N ASP A 187 12.52 -10.68 -0.18
CA ASP A 187 13.96 -10.92 -0.22
C ASP A 187 14.62 -10.56 1.14
N HIS A 188 15.94 -10.39 1.15
CA HIS A 188 16.70 -9.98 2.35
C HIS A 188 17.38 -8.62 2.17
N THR A 189 16.91 -7.77 1.25
CA THR A 189 17.50 -6.47 0.95
C THR A 189 16.63 -5.36 1.55
N PRO A 190 17.03 -4.76 2.68
CA PRO A 190 16.21 -3.74 3.30
C PRO A 190 16.01 -2.53 2.41
N ARG A 191 14.78 -2.01 2.41
CA ARG A 191 14.42 -0.79 1.70
C ARG A 191 13.54 0.07 2.59
N ALA A 192 13.77 1.38 2.58
CA ALA A 192 12.87 2.31 3.24
C ALA A 192 11.44 2.11 2.73
N GLY A 193 10.52 2.05 3.68
CA GLY A 193 9.13 1.64 3.66
C GLY A 193 8.76 0.28 3.09
N ALA A 194 9.70 -0.67 3.08
CA ALA A 194 9.36 -2.08 3.09
C ALA A 194 8.97 -2.53 4.51
N ILE A 195 8.50 -3.77 4.62
CA ILE A 195 8.17 -4.42 5.88
C ILE A 195 9.32 -5.32 6.28
N ALA A 196 9.85 -5.15 7.49
CA ALA A 196 10.72 -6.13 8.12
C ALA A 196 9.83 -7.17 8.81
N GLN A 197 9.95 -8.44 8.41
CA GLN A 197 9.27 -9.56 9.03
C GLN A 197 10.28 -10.44 9.78
N PHE A 198 9.86 -10.94 10.94
CA PHE A 198 10.63 -11.79 11.83
C PHE A 198 9.85 -13.07 12.10
N GLU A 199 10.50 -14.20 11.82
CA GLU A 199 9.97 -15.54 12.15
C GLU A 199 9.91 -15.76 13.67
N PRO A 200 9.13 -16.75 14.14
CA PRO A 200 9.02 -17.06 15.55
C PRO A 200 10.38 -17.29 16.23
N GLY A 201 10.63 -16.57 17.33
CA GLY A 201 11.88 -16.66 18.10
C GLY A 201 13.08 -15.92 17.49
N VAL A 202 12.99 -15.41 16.26
CA VAL A 202 14.10 -14.66 15.64
C VAL A 202 14.16 -13.25 16.21
N SER A 203 15.36 -12.82 16.60
CA SER A 203 15.62 -11.45 17.08
C SER A 203 14.69 -11.01 18.22
N GLY A 204 14.22 -11.97 19.03
CA GLY A 204 13.31 -11.76 20.16
C GLY A 204 11.82 -11.69 19.80
N ALA A 205 11.43 -12.05 18.57
CA ALA A 205 10.04 -12.16 18.15
C ALA A 205 9.29 -13.26 18.93
N SER A 206 7.99 -13.05 19.14
CA SER A 206 7.11 -14.00 19.82
C SER A 206 6.80 -15.25 18.96
N SER A 207 6.01 -16.19 19.48
CA SER A 207 5.49 -17.31 18.68
C SER A 207 4.60 -16.88 17.51
N ALA A 208 4.00 -15.68 17.57
CA ALA A 208 3.24 -15.11 16.47
C ALA A 208 4.13 -14.42 15.41
N GLY A 209 5.46 -14.49 15.56
CA GLY A 209 6.41 -13.69 14.79
C GLY A 209 6.37 -12.22 15.20
N HIS A 210 6.94 -11.36 14.35
CA HIS A 210 6.83 -9.91 14.48
C HIS A 210 6.98 -9.22 13.11
N VAL A 211 6.33 -8.07 12.94
CA VAL A 211 6.50 -7.22 11.74
C VAL A 211 6.72 -5.77 12.14
N ALA A 212 7.56 -5.09 11.37
CA ALA A 212 7.88 -3.68 11.58
C ALA A 212 8.00 -2.94 10.25
N TYR A 213 7.79 -1.63 10.28
CA TYR A 213 8.00 -0.74 9.14
C TYR A 213 9.47 -0.31 9.08
N ILE A 214 10.15 -0.52 7.96
CA ILE A 214 11.53 -0.03 7.77
C ILE A 214 11.47 1.45 7.42
N SER A 215 11.78 2.35 8.34
CA SER A 215 11.72 3.80 8.08
C SER A 215 12.98 4.32 7.40
N ALA A 216 14.15 3.71 7.66
CA ALA A 216 15.42 4.09 7.05
C ALA A 216 16.39 2.90 6.93
N VAL A 217 17.30 2.98 5.96
CA VAL A 217 18.42 2.04 5.76
C VAL A 217 19.72 2.82 5.85
N ASN A 218 20.62 2.39 6.74
CA ASN A 218 21.87 3.08 7.07
C ASN A 218 23.05 2.10 6.96
N GLY A 219 23.42 1.75 5.73
CA GLY A 219 24.47 0.75 5.49
C GLY A 219 24.03 -0.63 5.97
N SER A 220 24.73 -1.19 6.96
CA SER A 220 24.44 -2.52 7.51
C SER A 220 23.35 -2.54 8.59
N THR A 221 22.79 -1.37 8.95
CA THR A 221 21.69 -1.27 9.92
C THR A 221 20.45 -0.67 9.28
N VAL A 222 19.31 -0.92 9.91
CA VAL A 222 18.03 -0.33 9.54
C VAL A 222 17.39 0.32 10.75
N THR A 223 16.63 1.39 10.51
CA THR A 223 15.71 1.92 11.52
C THR A 223 14.34 1.33 11.25
N ILE A 224 13.75 0.70 12.27
CA ILE A 224 12.40 0.17 12.22
C ILE A 224 11.48 0.93 13.16
N GLU A 225 10.23 1.07 12.74
CA GLU A 225 9.10 1.54 13.54
C GLU A 225 8.13 0.40 13.74
N GLU A 226 7.68 0.21 14.97
CA GLU A 226 6.86 -0.94 15.32
C GLU A 226 5.92 -0.63 16.49
N TYR A 227 4.89 -1.45 16.61
CA TYR A 227 4.03 -1.52 17.79
C TYR A 227 4.16 -2.87 18.46
N ASN A 228 3.88 -2.90 19.75
CA ASN A 228 3.84 -4.13 20.54
C ASN A 228 5.16 -4.90 20.64
N TRP A 229 6.30 -4.27 20.30
CA TRP A 229 7.60 -4.76 20.77
C TRP A 229 7.72 -4.51 22.28
N SER A 230 7.39 -3.29 22.71
CA SER A 230 6.96 -3.02 24.08
C SER A 230 5.44 -3.08 24.12
N ALA A 231 4.89 -3.79 25.12
CA ALA A 231 3.46 -4.13 25.21
C ALA A 231 2.55 -2.94 24.84
N TYR A 232 1.91 -3.06 23.67
CA TYR A 232 0.95 -2.12 23.09
C TYR A 232 1.43 -0.68 22.90
N ARG A 233 2.74 -0.48 22.75
CA ARG A 233 3.37 0.83 22.57
C ARG A 233 4.12 0.91 21.25
N TYR A 234 4.17 2.13 20.71
CA TYR A 234 5.08 2.51 19.65
C TYR A 234 6.52 2.47 20.14
N THR A 235 7.41 1.90 19.35
CA THR A 235 8.86 2.00 19.55
C THR A 235 9.58 2.19 18.22
N THR A 236 10.76 2.80 18.30
CA THR A 236 11.73 2.82 17.20
C THR A 236 13.01 2.12 17.64
N ARG A 237 13.59 1.31 16.76
CA ARG A 237 14.89 0.66 17.03
C ARG A 237 15.79 0.73 15.81
N GLN A 238 17.08 0.82 16.06
CA GLN A 238 18.09 0.49 15.05
C GLN A 238 18.52 -0.95 15.26
N ILE A 239 18.47 -1.75 14.20
CA ILE A 239 18.85 -3.17 14.24
C ILE A 239 19.79 -3.50 13.08
N PRO A 240 20.63 -4.53 13.21
CA PRO A 240 21.38 -5.07 12.08
C PRO A 240 20.45 -5.53 10.96
N ALA A 241 20.77 -5.22 9.70
CA ALA A 241 19.97 -5.65 8.54
C ALA A 241 19.80 -7.18 8.48
N ASN A 242 20.85 -7.92 8.85
CA ASN A 242 20.87 -9.39 8.86
C ASN A 242 20.09 -10.02 10.03
N SER A 243 19.50 -9.22 10.93
CA SER A 243 18.63 -9.74 11.99
C SER A 243 17.17 -9.86 11.56
N ILE A 244 16.83 -9.39 10.36
CA ILE A 244 15.49 -9.49 9.75
C ILE A 244 15.39 -10.85 9.04
N SER A 245 14.30 -11.59 9.28
CA SER A 245 14.06 -12.86 8.58
C SER A 245 13.77 -12.63 7.11
N ASN A 246 12.80 -11.76 6.82
CA ASN A 246 12.36 -11.46 5.46
C ASN A 246 12.05 -9.96 5.30
N VAL A 247 12.34 -9.42 4.13
CA VAL A 247 11.93 -8.07 3.72
C VAL A 247 10.83 -8.20 2.68
N ILE A 248 9.64 -7.71 3.01
CA ILE A 248 8.48 -7.73 2.11
C ILE A 248 8.34 -6.35 1.46
N HIS A 249 8.39 -6.32 0.13
CA HIS A 249 8.25 -5.10 -0.67
C HIS A 249 6.80 -4.90 -1.08
N PHE A 250 5.98 -4.42 -0.13
CA PHE A 250 4.58 -4.09 -0.39
C PHE A 250 4.46 -2.89 -1.34
N ALA A 251 3.66 -3.03 -2.39
CA ALA A 251 3.42 -2.01 -3.40
C ALA A 251 1.93 -1.95 -3.78
N ALA A 252 1.42 -0.75 -4.07
CA ALA A 252 0.12 -0.62 -4.70
C ALA A 252 0.12 -1.27 -6.10
N GLY A 253 -1.00 -1.92 -6.43
CA GLY A 253 -1.37 -2.39 -7.76
C GLY A 253 -1.07 -3.86 -8.00
N THR A 254 -1.67 -4.38 -9.06
CA THR A 254 -1.46 -5.74 -9.59
C THR A 254 -0.52 -5.72 -10.77
#